data_AF-A0ABC8UGN3-F1
#
_entry.id   AF-A0ABC8UGN3-F1
#
_cell.length_a   1.000
_cell.length_b   1.000
_cell.length_c   1.000
_cell.angle_alpha   90.00
_cell.angle_beta   90.00
_cell.angle_gamma   90.00
#
_symmetry.space_group_name_H-M   'P 1'
#
loop_
_entity.id
_entity.type
_entity.pdbx_description
1 polymer ?
#
loop_
_entity_poly.entity_id
_entity_poly.type
_entity_poly.pdbx_seq_one_letter_code
_entity_poly.pdbx_strand_id
1 'polypeptide(L)'
;MDFNCSDVSLWKESLASYSCRIEALNKPNLVALDDFYRNELPSLILERNPSPYITTTDISKLMQWKLTRGKWRPRLLDFVSALDEDVVKSASEKAFTSLPDVSKAVSELTVLKGVGPATASAILAAYAPDIAPFMSDEAMVAALGNSKDYTLKQYVVFVDKLQAKAKVG
;
A
#
# COMPACT_ATOMS: atom_id res chain seq x y z
N MET A 1 5.07 9.61 -17.47
CA MET A 1 5.88 10.55 -16.67
C MET A 1 7.13 9.81 -16.20
N ASP A 2 8.31 10.40 -16.35
CA ASP A 2 9.58 9.82 -15.89
C ASP A 2 9.77 10.15 -14.39
N PHE A 3 10.28 9.20 -13.60
CA PHE A 3 10.61 9.39 -12.18
C PHE A 3 11.61 10.53 -11.95
N ASN A 4 12.49 10.79 -12.92
CA ASN A 4 13.46 11.88 -12.84
C ASN A 4 12.85 13.27 -13.03
N CYS A 5 11.58 13.38 -13.48
CA CYS A 5 10.91 14.66 -13.67
C CYS A 5 10.75 15.42 -12.34
N SER A 6 11.19 16.68 -12.30
CA SER A 6 11.09 17.58 -11.13
C SER A 6 10.02 18.67 -11.30
N ASP A 7 9.25 18.64 -12.39
CA ASP A 7 8.14 19.56 -12.60
C ASP A 7 6.91 19.11 -11.81
N VAL A 8 6.63 19.82 -10.73
CA VAL A 8 5.49 19.59 -9.84
C VAL A 8 4.15 19.68 -10.57
N SER A 9 4.04 20.52 -11.61
CA SER A 9 2.80 20.69 -12.37
C SER A 9 2.45 19.42 -13.14
N LEU A 10 3.44 18.75 -13.73
CA LEU A 10 3.25 17.47 -14.41
C LEU A 10 2.88 16.34 -13.41
N TRP A 11 3.37 16.40 -12.17
CA TRP A 11 3.00 15.44 -11.13
C TRP A 11 1.55 15.64 -10.70
N LYS A 12 1.14 16.90 -10.52
CA LYS A 12 -0.26 17.26 -10.22
C LYS A 12 -1.20 16.85 -11.35
N GLU A 13 -0.83 17.09 -12.59
CA GLU A 13 -1.62 16.69 -13.76
C GLU A 13 -1.73 15.16 -13.85
N SER A 14 -0.61 14.45 -13.66
CA SER A 14 -0.62 12.98 -13.65
C SER A 14 -1.53 12.44 -12.54
N LEU A 15 -1.50 13.03 -11.35
CA LEU A 15 -2.38 12.66 -10.24
C LEU A 15 -3.84 12.99 -10.55
N ALA A 16 -4.13 14.14 -11.16
CA ALA A 16 -5.48 14.53 -11.56
C ALA A 16 -6.07 13.57 -12.61
N SER A 17 -5.24 13.00 -13.48
CA SER A 17 -5.66 12.01 -14.48
C SER A 17 -5.90 10.60 -13.92
N TYR A 18 -5.60 10.36 -12.65
CA TYR A 18 -5.56 9.02 -12.08
C TYR A 18 -6.90 8.27 -12.14
N SER A 19 -8.01 8.93 -11.78
CA SER A 19 -9.35 8.30 -11.81
C SER A 19 -9.71 7.79 -13.21
N CYS A 20 -9.51 8.63 -14.22
CA CYS A 20 -9.70 8.27 -15.63
C CYS A 20 -8.83 7.08 -16.04
N ARG A 21 -7.57 7.00 -15.54
CA ARG A 21 -6.70 5.85 -15.81
C ARG A 21 -7.22 4.56 -15.18
N ILE A 22 -7.78 4.61 -13.98
CA ILE A 22 -8.39 3.44 -13.32
C ILE A 22 -9.61 2.96 -14.09
N GLU A 23 -10.48 3.88 -14.53
CA GLU A 23 -11.64 3.55 -15.37
C GLU A 23 -11.21 2.92 -16.70
N ALA A 24 -10.17 3.47 -17.34
CA ALA A 24 -9.66 2.98 -18.62
C ALA A 24 -9.06 1.57 -18.56
N LEU A 25 -8.72 1.04 -17.38
CA LEU A 25 -8.27 -0.35 -17.24
C LEU A 25 -9.38 -1.37 -17.53
N ASN A 26 -10.65 -0.94 -17.53
CA ASN A 26 -11.83 -1.75 -17.82
C ASN A 26 -11.86 -3.10 -17.08
N LYS A 27 -11.42 -3.07 -15.81
CA LYS A 27 -11.42 -4.25 -14.92
C LYS A 27 -12.67 -4.22 -14.04
N PRO A 28 -13.46 -5.31 -13.98
CA PRO A 28 -14.65 -5.36 -13.14
C PRO A 28 -14.33 -5.03 -11.68
N ASN A 29 -15.18 -4.21 -11.06
CA ASN A 29 -15.11 -3.80 -9.65
C ASN A 29 -13.85 -3.02 -9.24
N LEU A 30 -12.88 -2.80 -10.13
CA LEU A 30 -11.64 -2.11 -9.77
C LEU A 30 -11.88 -0.67 -9.32
N VAL A 31 -12.80 0.05 -9.96
CA VAL A 31 -13.14 1.43 -9.59
C VAL A 31 -13.61 1.49 -8.14
N ALA A 32 -14.57 0.64 -7.76
CA ALA A 32 -15.08 0.58 -6.39
C ALA A 32 -14.02 0.11 -5.38
N LEU A 33 -13.19 -0.87 -5.75
CA LEU A 33 -12.08 -1.35 -4.90
C LEU A 33 -11.00 -0.28 -4.70
N ASP A 34 -10.74 0.54 -5.72
CA ASP A 34 -9.75 1.62 -5.65
C ASP A 34 -10.28 2.81 -4.84
N ASP A 35 -11.57 3.13 -4.97
CA ASP A 35 -12.25 4.12 -4.12
C ASP A 35 -12.21 3.70 -2.64
N PHE A 36 -12.52 2.42 -2.36
CA PHE A 36 -12.36 1.86 -1.03
C PHE A 36 -10.93 2.05 -0.50
N TYR A 37 -9.91 1.66 -1.26
CA TYR A 37 -8.52 1.74 -0.80
C TYR A 37 -8.04 3.18 -0.60
N ARG A 38 -8.42 4.11 -1.49
CA ARG A 38 -7.88 5.48 -1.48
C ARG A 38 -8.64 6.42 -0.55
N ASN A 39 -9.94 6.21 -0.35
CA ASN A 39 -10.81 7.16 0.32
C ASN A 39 -11.46 6.58 1.58
N GLU A 40 -12.07 5.40 1.48
CA GLU A 40 -12.79 4.80 2.62
C GLU A 40 -11.83 4.25 3.68
N LEU A 41 -10.85 3.43 3.27
CA LEU A 41 -9.96 2.73 4.18
C LEU A 41 -9.12 3.68 5.07
N PRO A 42 -8.48 4.75 4.56
CA PRO A 42 -7.79 5.72 5.40
C PRO A 42 -8.73 6.34 6.44
N SER A 43 -9.95 6.71 6.04
CA SER A 43 -10.97 7.28 6.92
C SER A 43 -11.35 6.30 8.04
N LEU A 44 -11.63 5.03 7.69
CA LEU A 44 -11.96 3.97 8.65
C LEU A 44 -10.83 3.72 9.66
N ILE A 45 -9.57 3.77 9.23
CA ILE A 45 -8.42 3.61 10.13
C ILE A 45 -8.35 4.80 11.11
N LEU A 46 -8.52 6.03 10.61
CA LEU A 46 -8.45 7.24 11.43
C LEU A 46 -9.63 7.39 12.40
N GLU A 47 -10.81 6.89 12.07
CA GLU A 47 -11.97 6.85 12.97
C GLU A 47 -11.74 5.99 14.22
N ARG A 48 -10.77 5.07 14.17
CA ARG A 48 -10.42 4.15 15.28
C ARG A 48 -9.36 4.72 16.23
N ASN A 49 -9.00 5.99 16.10
CA ASN A 49 -8.12 6.66 17.03
C ASN A 49 -8.67 6.64 18.47
N PRO A 50 -7.82 6.54 19.52
CA PRO A 50 -6.36 6.72 19.48
C PRO A 50 -5.54 5.47 19.14
N SER A 51 -6.18 4.30 18.97
CA SER A 51 -5.50 3.05 18.62
C SER A 51 -5.94 2.60 17.22
N PRO A 52 -5.42 3.21 16.15
CA PRO A 52 -5.82 2.86 14.79
C PRO A 52 -5.45 1.40 14.47
N TYR A 53 -6.33 0.72 13.75
CA TYR A 53 -6.13 -0.66 13.29
C TYR A 53 -6.89 -0.93 12.00
N ILE A 54 -6.58 -2.06 11.36
CA ILE A 54 -7.40 -2.64 10.28
C ILE A 54 -8.08 -3.92 10.76
N THR A 55 -9.24 -4.22 10.18
CA THR A 55 -10.02 -5.43 10.43
C THR A 55 -9.67 -6.54 9.42
N THR A 56 -10.12 -7.78 9.68
CA THR A 56 -10.02 -8.86 8.68
C THR A 56 -10.79 -8.52 7.40
N THR A 57 -11.90 -7.78 7.53
CA THR A 57 -12.67 -7.30 6.36
C THR A 57 -11.87 -6.27 5.56
N ASP A 58 -11.19 -5.33 6.23
CA ASP A 58 -10.39 -4.29 5.58
C ASP A 58 -9.23 -4.90 4.78
N ILE A 59 -8.45 -5.79 5.40
CA ILE A 59 -7.31 -6.43 4.72
C ILE A 59 -7.74 -7.33 3.56
N SER A 60 -8.92 -7.96 3.67
CA SER A 60 -9.48 -8.80 2.61
C SER A 60 -9.89 -7.96 1.39
N LYS A 61 -10.57 -6.84 1.60
CA LYS A 61 -10.91 -5.89 0.53
C LYS A 61 -9.66 -5.26 -0.09
N LEU A 62 -8.68 -4.86 0.73
CA LEU A 62 -7.39 -4.36 0.25
C LEU A 62 -6.66 -5.42 -0.61
N MET A 63 -6.70 -6.69 -0.21
CA MET A 63 -6.11 -7.77 -1.00
C MET A 63 -6.84 -7.95 -2.35
N GLN A 64 -8.17 -7.88 -2.37
CA GLN A 64 -8.95 -7.91 -3.61
C GLN A 64 -8.55 -6.76 -4.54
N TRP A 65 -8.48 -5.53 -4.02
CA TRP A 65 -7.99 -4.36 -4.76
C TRP A 65 -6.62 -4.62 -5.39
N LYS A 66 -5.65 -5.06 -4.58
CA LYS A 66 -4.27 -5.30 -5.01
C LYS A 66 -4.19 -6.39 -6.10
N LEU A 67 -4.90 -7.51 -5.91
CA LEU A 67 -4.90 -8.63 -6.87
C LEU A 67 -5.62 -8.27 -8.17
N THR A 68 -6.64 -7.40 -8.12
CA THR A 68 -7.36 -6.93 -9.31
C THR A 68 -6.47 -6.01 -10.15
N ARG A 69 -5.65 -5.18 -9.52
CA ARG A 69 -4.68 -4.32 -10.21
C ARG A 69 -3.54 -5.11 -10.84
N GLY A 70 -2.95 -6.03 -10.08
CA GLY A 70 -1.74 -6.76 -10.47
C GLY A 70 -1.99 -8.21 -10.93
N LYS A 71 -1.05 -9.09 -10.60
CA LYS A 71 -1.12 -10.52 -10.90
C LYS A 71 -2.10 -11.21 -9.95
N TRP A 72 -3.14 -11.83 -10.52
CA TRP A 72 -4.14 -12.58 -9.77
C TRP A 72 -3.51 -13.80 -9.08
N ARG A 73 -3.68 -13.88 -7.74
CA ARG A 73 -3.18 -14.97 -6.88
C ARG A 73 -4.23 -15.28 -5.79
N PRO A 74 -5.29 -16.04 -6.12
CA PRO A 74 -6.48 -16.15 -5.28
C PRO A 74 -6.19 -16.73 -3.89
N ARG A 75 -5.21 -17.64 -3.78
CA ARG A 75 -4.81 -18.22 -2.48
C ARG A 75 -4.37 -17.17 -1.44
N LEU A 76 -3.88 -16.00 -1.87
CA LEU A 76 -3.54 -14.92 -0.96
C LEU A 76 -4.79 -14.30 -0.33
N LEU A 77 -5.88 -14.19 -1.09
CA LEU A 77 -7.16 -13.75 -0.59
C LEU A 77 -7.72 -14.75 0.43
N ASP A 78 -7.66 -16.05 0.12
CA ASP A 78 -8.11 -17.09 1.05
C ASP A 78 -7.36 -17.05 2.39
N PHE A 79 -6.05 -16.77 2.37
CA PHE A 79 -5.27 -16.64 3.59
C PHE A 79 -5.67 -15.44 4.43
N VAL A 80 -5.83 -14.26 3.82
CA VAL A 80 -6.17 -13.06 4.60
C VAL A 80 -7.61 -13.09 5.10
N SER A 81 -8.54 -13.63 4.32
CA SER A 81 -9.96 -13.77 4.72
C SER A 81 -10.15 -14.75 5.88
N ALA A 82 -9.20 -15.67 6.09
CA ALA A 82 -9.22 -16.65 7.17
C ALA A 82 -8.42 -16.21 8.41
N LEU A 83 -7.89 -14.98 8.43
CA LEU A 83 -7.17 -14.47 9.59
C LEU A 83 -8.14 -14.16 10.74
N ASP A 84 -7.69 -14.47 11.94
CA ASP A 84 -8.37 -14.07 13.17
C ASP A 84 -8.37 -12.54 13.31
N GLU A 85 -9.53 -11.98 13.65
CA GLU A 85 -9.75 -10.54 13.73
C GLU A 85 -8.84 -9.86 14.77
N ASP A 86 -8.63 -10.49 15.92
CA ASP A 86 -7.79 -9.92 16.99
C ASP A 86 -6.31 -9.96 16.62
N VAL A 87 -5.88 -10.99 15.88
CA VAL A 87 -4.52 -11.07 15.32
C VAL A 87 -4.27 -9.96 14.30
N VAL A 88 -5.22 -9.67 13.41
CA VAL A 88 -5.09 -8.58 12.41
C VAL A 88 -5.04 -7.22 13.10
N LYS A 89 -5.92 -6.98 14.07
CA LYS A 89 -5.90 -5.74 14.86
C LYS A 89 -4.57 -5.55 15.57
N SER A 90 -4.14 -6.53 16.36
CA SER A 90 -2.90 -6.45 17.14
C SER A 90 -1.66 -6.22 16.26
N ALA A 91 -1.58 -6.90 15.11
CA ALA A 91 -0.46 -6.71 14.17
C ALA A 91 -0.45 -5.30 13.57
N SER A 92 -1.63 -4.78 13.18
CA SER A 92 -1.73 -3.45 12.58
C SER A 92 -1.50 -2.31 13.57
N GLU A 93 -1.99 -2.40 14.81
CA GLU A 93 -1.71 -1.41 15.87
C GLU A 93 -0.21 -1.28 16.14
N LYS A 94 0.48 -2.43 16.28
CA LYS A 94 1.95 -2.46 16.47
C LYS A 94 2.69 -1.87 15.28
N ALA A 95 2.23 -2.17 14.06
CA ALA A 95 2.82 -1.66 12.85
C ALA A 95 2.69 -0.14 12.75
N PHE A 96 1.51 0.40 13.01
CA PHE A 96 1.25 1.84 12.99
C PHE A 96 2.04 2.58 14.05
N THR A 97 2.10 2.02 15.27
CA THR A 97 2.90 2.57 16.38
C THR A 97 4.42 2.52 16.10
N SER A 98 4.87 1.61 15.23
CA SER A 98 6.28 1.49 14.87
C SER A 98 6.75 2.56 13.89
N LEU A 99 5.84 3.30 13.24
CA LEU A 99 6.23 4.41 12.37
C LEU A 99 6.89 5.54 13.19
N PRO A 100 7.92 6.22 12.64
CA PRO A 100 8.37 6.19 11.25
C PRO A 100 9.35 5.06 10.87
N ASP A 101 9.62 4.08 11.75
CA ASP A 101 10.43 2.90 11.41
C ASP A 101 9.65 1.94 10.50
N VAL A 102 9.74 2.20 9.19
CA VAL A 102 9.08 1.39 8.15
C VAL A 102 9.56 -0.06 8.12
N SER A 103 10.81 -0.32 8.56
CA SER A 103 11.34 -1.68 8.58
C SER A 103 10.62 -2.49 9.65
N LYS A 104 10.55 -1.94 10.87
CA LYS A 104 9.82 -2.55 11.98
C LYS A 104 8.33 -2.66 11.69
N ALA A 105 7.72 -1.60 11.16
CA ALA A 105 6.29 -1.59 10.82
C ALA A 105 5.91 -2.70 9.81
N VAL A 106 6.74 -2.93 8.78
CA VAL A 106 6.52 -4.05 7.85
C VAL A 106 6.70 -5.39 8.55
N SER A 107 7.71 -5.54 9.40
CA SER A 107 7.93 -6.79 10.15
C SER A 107 6.72 -7.17 11.00
N GLU A 108 6.09 -6.20 11.69
CA GLU A 108 4.87 -6.42 12.49
C GLU A 108 3.68 -6.94 11.64
N LEU A 109 3.58 -6.54 10.37
CA LEU A 109 2.51 -7.00 9.46
C LEU A 109 2.83 -8.32 8.76
N THR A 110 4.10 -8.61 8.49
CA THR A 110 4.51 -9.83 7.77
C THR A 110 4.36 -11.11 8.59
N VAL A 111 4.00 -11.01 9.86
CA VAL A 111 3.58 -12.16 10.68
C VAL A 111 2.22 -12.73 10.22
N LEU A 112 1.40 -11.92 9.55
CA LEU A 112 0.09 -12.32 9.05
C LEU A 112 0.25 -13.21 7.81
N LYS A 113 -0.39 -14.38 7.83
CA LYS A 113 -0.35 -15.32 6.71
C LYS A 113 -0.93 -14.67 5.44
N GLY A 114 -0.19 -14.74 4.34
CA GLY A 114 -0.57 -14.11 3.08
C GLY A 114 -0.17 -12.64 2.94
N VAL A 115 0.42 -12.05 3.98
CA VAL A 115 0.94 -10.67 3.97
C VAL A 115 2.46 -10.69 3.84
N GLY A 116 2.96 -10.28 2.68
CA GLY A 116 4.39 -10.00 2.47
C GLY A 116 4.67 -8.49 2.44
N PRO A 117 5.95 -8.07 2.26
CA PRO A 117 6.34 -6.65 2.27
C PRO A 117 5.51 -5.77 1.34
N ALA A 118 5.18 -6.25 0.15
CA ALA A 118 4.31 -5.51 -0.77
C ALA A 118 2.90 -5.26 -0.21
N THR A 119 2.27 -6.25 0.44
CA THR A 119 0.95 -6.05 1.05
C THR A 119 1.04 -5.21 2.33
N ALA A 120 2.05 -5.45 3.15
CA ALA A 120 2.31 -4.64 4.34
C ALA A 120 2.49 -3.15 3.99
N SER A 121 3.28 -2.85 2.94
CA SER A 121 3.46 -1.47 2.48
C SER A 121 2.16 -0.81 1.98
N ALA A 122 1.20 -1.57 1.44
CA ALA A 122 -0.11 -1.02 1.06
C ALA A 122 -0.96 -0.66 2.29
N ILE A 123 -0.93 -1.50 3.32
CA ILE A 123 -1.60 -1.23 4.60
C ILE A 123 -1.01 0.03 5.24
N LEU A 124 0.32 0.12 5.29
CA LEU A 124 1.01 1.29 5.85
C LEU A 124 0.74 2.55 5.03
N ALA A 125 0.71 2.47 3.69
CA ALA A 125 0.40 3.60 2.82
C ALA A 125 -1.03 4.11 2.98
N ALA A 126 -2.00 3.25 3.34
CA ALA A 126 -3.36 3.69 3.65
C ALA A 126 -3.45 4.46 4.97
N TYR A 127 -2.55 4.18 5.92
CA TYR A 127 -2.51 4.87 7.22
C TYR A 127 -1.63 6.13 7.21
N ALA A 128 -0.43 6.04 6.65
CA ALA A 128 0.59 7.08 6.70
C ALA A 128 1.32 7.19 5.33
N PRO A 129 0.62 7.65 4.28
CA PRO A 129 1.16 7.71 2.92
C PRO A 129 2.41 8.59 2.80
N ASP A 130 2.55 9.61 3.65
CA ASP A 130 3.70 10.52 3.67
C ASP A 130 4.98 9.87 4.22
N ILE A 131 4.84 8.79 4.98
CA ILE A 131 5.95 8.09 5.66
C ILE A 131 6.26 6.77 4.93
N ALA A 132 5.22 5.98 4.65
CA ALA A 132 5.33 4.60 4.19
C ALA A 132 4.67 4.45 2.81
N PRO A 133 5.40 4.66 1.70
CA PRO A 133 4.84 4.52 0.36
C PRO A 133 4.53 3.06 0.02
N PHE A 134 3.57 2.86 -0.88
CA PHE A 134 3.18 1.53 -1.37
C PHE A 134 4.22 0.98 -2.38
N MET A 135 4.73 -0.22 -2.12
CA MET A 135 5.70 -0.95 -2.94
C MET A 135 5.01 -1.68 -4.12
N SER A 136 4.48 -0.93 -5.09
CA SER A 136 3.93 -1.51 -6.33
C SER A 136 5.03 -1.86 -7.34
N ASP A 137 4.74 -2.77 -8.28
CA ASP A 137 5.69 -3.18 -9.32
C ASP A 137 6.14 -1.97 -10.16
N GLU A 138 5.20 -1.14 -10.57
CA GLU A 138 5.45 0.06 -11.37
C GLU A 138 6.29 1.08 -10.61
N ALA A 139 6.00 1.27 -9.32
CA ALA A 139 6.75 2.18 -8.46
C ALA A 139 8.19 1.67 -8.24
N MET A 140 8.35 0.36 -8.05
CA MET A 140 9.65 -0.29 -7.92
C MET A 140 10.48 -0.19 -9.22
N VAL A 141 9.89 -0.43 -10.39
CA VAL A 141 10.56 -0.20 -11.67
C VAL A 141 10.96 1.26 -11.81
N ALA A 142 10.06 2.20 -11.50
CA ALA A 142 10.32 3.63 -11.67
C ALA A 142 11.44 4.15 -10.75
N ALA A 143 11.45 3.73 -9.48
CA ALA A 143 12.42 4.23 -8.51
C ALA A 143 13.74 3.44 -8.52
N LEU A 144 13.69 2.11 -8.68
CA LEU A 144 14.85 1.22 -8.51
C LEU A 144 15.32 0.55 -9.81
N GLY A 145 14.56 0.65 -10.90
CA GLY A 145 14.86 -0.02 -12.17
C GLY A 145 14.63 -1.53 -12.15
N ASN A 146 14.03 -2.08 -11.09
CA ASN A 146 13.72 -3.50 -10.96
C ASN A 146 12.43 -3.70 -10.14
N SER A 147 11.69 -4.79 -10.39
CA SER A 147 10.41 -5.08 -9.72
C SER A 147 10.29 -6.47 -9.10
N LYS A 148 11.36 -7.28 -9.14
CA LYS A 148 11.25 -8.71 -8.80
C LYS A 148 11.53 -9.05 -7.33
N ASP A 149 12.10 -8.11 -6.58
CA ASP A 149 12.59 -8.37 -5.22
C ASP A 149 11.70 -7.72 -4.14
N TYR A 150 10.62 -8.40 -3.77
CA TYR A 150 9.70 -7.95 -2.69
C TYR A 150 10.23 -8.27 -1.29
N THR A 151 11.48 -7.88 -1.02
CA THR A 151 12.12 -8.08 0.29
C THR A 151 11.99 -6.83 1.15
N LEU A 152 12.07 -7.00 2.47
CA LEU A 152 12.12 -5.87 3.41
C LEU A 152 13.27 -4.92 3.10
N LYS A 153 14.45 -5.47 2.77
CA LYS A 153 15.63 -4.69 2.40
C LYS A 153 15.37 -3.79 1.19
N GLN A 154 14.73 -4.34 0.15
CA GLN A 154 14.36 -3.56 -1.03
C GLN A 154 13.27 -2.52 -0.75
N TYR A 155 12.34 -2.84 0.15
CA TYR A 155 11.34 -1.88 0.59
C TYR A 155 11.99 -0.65 1.24
N VAL A 156 12.94 -0.85 2.15
CA VAL A 156 13.65 0.28 2.80
C VAL A 156 14.36 1.16 1.76
N VAL A 157 15.10 0.55 0.82
CA VAL A 157 15.76 1.30 -0.27
C VAL A 157 14.76 2.07 -1.13
N PHE A 158 13.59 1.49 -1.39
CA PHE A 158 12.50 2.14 -2.12
C PHE A 158 11.94 3.35 -1.35
N VAL A 159 11.67 3.21 -0.05
CA VAL A 159 11.20 4.31 0.80
C VAL A 159 12.21 5.45 0.80
N ASP A 160 13.49 5.17 1.01
CA ASP A 160 14.56 6.18 1.04
C ASP A 160 14.62 6.98 -0.27
N LYS A 161 14.53 6.29 -1.42
CA LYS A 161 14.54 6.96 -2.74
C LYS A 161 13.32 7.86 -2.94
N LEU A 162 12.12 7.40 -2.55
CA LEU A 162 10.91 8.21 -2.68
C LEU A 162 10.94 9.43 -1.76
N GLN A 163 11.38 9.26 -0.51
CA GLN A 163 11.52 10.37 0.43
C GLN A 163 12.57 11.38 -0.02
N ALA A 164 13.69 10.92 -0.61
CA ALA A 164 14.67 11.81 -1.21
C ALA A 164 14.09 12.59 -2.39
N LYS A 165 13.30 11.94 -3.26
CA LYS A 165 12.63 12.61 -4.39
C LYS A 165 11.61 13.65 -3.94
N ALA A 166 10.81 13.34 -2.91
CA ALA A 166 9.79 14.23 -2.37
C ALA A 166 10.37 15.51 -1.73
N LYS A 167 11.64 15.50 -1.32
CA LYS A 167 12.32 16.69 -0.77
C LYS A 167 12.84 17.67 -1.83
N VAL A 168 12.92 17.25 -3.10
CA VAL A 168 13.59 17.99 -4.19
C VAL A 168 12.60 18.63 -5.17
N GLY A 169 11.31 18.29 -5.10
CA GLY A 169 10.23 18.90 -5.89
C GLY A 169 9.29 19.71 -5.01
#